data_AF-A0A953GN63-F1
#
_entry.id   AF-A0A953GN63-F1
#
_cell.length_a   1.000
_cell.length_b   1.000
_cell.length_c   1.000
_cell.angle_alpha   90.00
_cell.angle_beta   90.00
_cell.angle_gamma   90.00
#
_symmetry.space_group_name_H-M   'P 1'
#
loop_
_entity.id
_entity.type
_entity.pdbx_description
1 polymer ?
#
loop_
_entity_poly.entity_id
_entity_poly.type
_entity_poly.pdbx_seq_one_letter_code
_entity_poly.pdbx_strand_id
1 'polypeptide(L)'
;AERATRTAALFEGLALLEGGAKQTLHYTDVMPALTLLAVTRGGNHLFHHVVGADARGLPVVKTDALEQALSIHADELLSPVYLGWVKGYQDEQRAAFEKAAAASPVLGRVQILHPREAFAAVAAGLRNPAHANWLS
;
A
#
# COMPACT_ATOMS: atom_id res chain seq x y z
N ALA A 1 22.29 -0.38 -9.00
CA ALA A 1 21.83 1.02 -9.20
C ALA A 1 20.67 1.10 -10.18
N GLU A 2 20.79 0.59 -11.42
CA GLU A 2 19.77 0.77 -12.47
C GLU A 2 18.38 0.17 -12.17
N ARG A 3 18.31 -1.02 -11.55
CA ARG A 3 17.03 -1.63 -11.12
C ARG A 3 16.27 -0.74 -10.14
N ALA A 4 16.96 -0.17 -9.15
CA ALA A 4 16.36 0.74 -8.16
C ALA A 4 15.73 1.95 -8.83
N THR A 5 16.48 2.58 -9.75
CA THR A 5 16.03 3.74 -10.50
C THR A 5 14.79 3.44 -11.33
N ARG A 6 14.76 2.28 -12.00
CA ARG A 6 13.62 1.87 -12.84
C ARG A 6 12.38 1.55 -12.01
N THR A 7 12.54 0.80 -10.90
CA THR A 7 11.41 0.49 -10.01
C THR A 7 10.89 1.76 -9.35
N ALA A 8 11.75 2.63 -8.83
CA ALA A 8 11.34 3.91 -8.25
C ALA A 8 10.62 4.80 -9.27
N ALA A 9 11.11 4.88 -10.51
CA ALA A 9 10.46 5.64 -11.58
C ALA A 9 9.07 5.08 -11.94
N LEU A 10 8.88 3.76 -11.86
CA LEU A 10 7.56 3.16 -12.03
C LEU A 10 6.61 3.56 -10.89
N PHE A 11 7.04 3.45 -9.62
CA PHE A 11 6.21 3.82 -8.47
C PHE A 11 5.89 5.32 -8.45
N GLU A 12 6.81 6.18 -8.89
CA GLU A 12 6.54 7.60 -9.13
C GLU A 12 5.54 7.82 -10.27
N GLY A 13 5.71 7.12 -11.38
CA GLY A 13 4.75 7.13 -12.48
C GLY A 13 3.36 6.71 -12.01
N LEU A 14 3.26 5.68 -11.16
CA LEU A 14 2.02 5.26 -10.51
C LEU A 14 1.46 6.34 -9.59
N ALA A 15 2.28 7.00 -8.76
CA ALA A 15 1.82 8.13 -7.93
C ALA A 15 1.29 9.31 -8.76
N LEU A 16 1.83 9.48 -9.98
CA LEU A 16 1.48 10.54 -10.92
C LEU A 16 0.46 10.11 -11.98
N LEU A 17 -0.15 8.92 -11.89
CA LEU A 17 -1.19 8.53 -12.86
C LEU A 17 -2.42 9.43 -12.68
N GLU A 18 -2.44 10.50 -13.45
CA GLU A 18 -3.62 11.25 -13.85
C GLU A 18 -3.99 10.76 -15.26
N GLY A 19 -5.28 10.57 -15.54
CA GLY A 19 -5.74 9.88 -16.75
C GLY A 19 -5.27 10.52 -18.07
N GLY A 20 -4.46 9.77 -18.84
CA GLY A 20 -4.59 9.71 -20.30
C GLY A 20 -3.32 9.96 -21.13
N ALA A 21 -2.96 9.00 -21.98
CA ALA A 21 -1.98 9.13 -23.07
C ALA A 21 -2.39 10.14 -24.19
N LYS A 22 -3.41 10.96 -23.94
CA LYS A 22 -3.75 12.18 -24.67
C LYS A 22 -4.30 13.16 -23.64
N GLN A 23 -3.69 14.34 -23.60
CA GLN A 23 -3.97 15.47 -22.72
C GLN A 23 -5.36 16.12 -22.95
N THR A 24 -6.43 15.34 -23.13
CA THR A 24 -7.75 15.84 -23.50
C THR A 24 -8.91 15.00 -22.93
N LEU A 25 -9.67 15.64 -22.02
CA LEU A 25 -11.14 15.56 -21.82
C LEU A 25 -11.80 14.66 -20.76
N HIS A 26 -11.08 13.88 -19.94
CA HIS A 26 -11.69 13.28 -18.74
C HIS A 26 -10.75 13.33 -17.52
N TYR A 27 -11.04 14.26 -16.60
CA TYR A 27 -10.38 14.44 -15.29
C TYR A 27 -10.78 13.33 -14.31
N THR A 28 -10.63 12.07 -14.68
CA THR A 28 -10.82 10.97 -13.74
C THR A 28 -9.47 10.66 -13.12
N ASP A 29 -9.34 10.98 -11.84
CA ASP A 29 -8.30 10.39 -10.99
C ASP A 29 -8.42 8.87 -11.15
N VAL A 30 -7.37 8.24 -11.71
CA VAL A 30 -7.31 6.79 -11.94
C VAL A 30 -6.64 6.06 -10.78
N MET A 31 -6.35 6.77 -9.68
CA MET A 31 -5.84 6.15 -8.47
C MET A 31 -6.86 5.14 -7.91
N PRO A 32 -6.42 3.91 -7.58
CA PRO A 32 -7.27 3.00 -6.82
C PRO A 32 -7.62 3.63 -5.47
N ALA A 33 -8.88 3.46 -5.04
CA ALA A 33 -9.35 4.02 -3.77
C ALA A 33 -8.70 3.37 -2.53
N LEU A 34 -8.17 2.16 -2.69
CA LEU A 34 -7.51 1.35 -1.67
C LEU A 34 -6.26 0.67 -2.26
N THR A 35 -5.12 0.75 -1.57
CA THR A 35 -3.88 0.02 -1.89
C THR A 35 -3.23 -0.51 -0.64
N LEU A 36 -2.53 -1.64 -0.76
CA LEU A 36 -1.70 -2.19 0.30
C LEU A 36 -0.34 -2.54 -0.28
N LEU A 37 0.71 -1.88 0.20
CA LEU A 37 2.06 -1.92 -0.37
C LEU A 37 3.08 -2.28 0.71
N ALA A 38 4.02 -3.15 0.37
CA ALA A 38 5.21 -3.42 1.17
C ALA A 38 6.30 -4.00 0.27
N VAL A 39 7.55 -3.93 0.73
CA VAL A 39 8.70 -4.59 0.12
C VAL A 39 9.05 -5.82 0.95
N THR A 40 9.17 -6.97 0.30
CA THR A 40 9.48 -8.26 0.92
C THR A 40 10.77 -8.86 0.36
N ARG A 41 11.47 -9.65 1.17
CA ARG A 41 12.70 -10.39 0.77
C ARG A 41 12.43 -11.50 -0.26
N GLY A 42 11.18 -11.97 -0.37
CA GLY A 42 10.76 -13.04 -1.29
C GLY A 42 9.54 -12.67 -2.15
N GLY A 43 9.12 -13.60 -3.01
CA GLY A 43 8.00 -13.44 -3.96
C GLY A 43 6.64 -13.94 -3.48
N ASN A 44 6.49 -14.30 -2.20
CA ASN A 44 5.20 -14.72 -1.65
C ASN A 44 4.26 -13.53 -1.51
N HIS A 45 3.03 -13.69 -2.02
CA HIS A 45 2.01 -12.64 -1.94
C HIS A 45 1.43 -12.57 -0.52
N LEU A 46 2.07 -11.78 0.34
CA LEU A 46 1.69 -11.56 1.74
C LEU A 46 0.22 -11.19 1.95
N PHE A 47 -0.35 -10.42 1.01
CA PHE A 47 -1.68 -9.81 1.17
C PHE A 47 -2.83 -10.59 0.49
N HIS A 48 -2.64 -11.85 0.10
CA HIS A 48 -3.59 -12.54 -0.80
C HIS A 48 -5.01 -12.64 -0.22
N HIS A 49 -5.12 -12.84 1.09
CA HIS A 49 -6.41 -13.07 1.77
C HIS A 49 -6.84 -11.93 2.69
N VAL A 50 -6.08 -10.83 2.75
CA VAL A 50 -6.30 -9.74 3.71
C VAL A 50 -7.38 -8.76 3.25
N VAL A 51 -7.72 -8.76 1.96
CA VAL A 51 -8.85 -8.00 1.42
C VAL A 51 -9.94 -8.98 0.97
N GLY A 52 -11.15 -8.78 1.48
CA GLY A 52 -12.36 -9.46 1.02
C GLY A 52 -13.37 -8.48 0.45
N ALA A 53 -14.60 -8.93 0.27
CA ALA A 53 -15.73 -8.11 -0.10
C ALA A 53 -16.83 -8.23 0.96
N ASP A 54 -17.54 -7.14 1.25
CA ASP A 54 -18.76 -7.17 2.05
C ASP A 54 -19.95 -7.74 1.25
N ALA A 55 -21.13 -7.79 1.88
CA ALA A 55 -22.35 -8.26 1.24
C ALA A 55 -22.79 -7.42 0.01
N ARG A 56 -22.22 -6.22 -0.17
CA ARG A 56 -22.47 -5.31 -1.31
C ARG A 56 -21.35 -5.37 -2.35
N GLY A 57 -20.35 -6.24 -2.16
CA GLY A 57 -19.21 -6.35 -3.06
C GLY A 57 -18.14 -5.28 -2.87
N LEU A 58 -18.23 -4.46 -1.81
CA LEU A 58 -17.24 -3.42 -1.53
C LEU A 58 -16.05 -4.00 -0.75
N PRO A 59 -14.83 -3.50 -0.98
CA PRO A 59 -13.64 -4.06 -0.34
C PRO A 59 -13.67 -3.88 1.18
N VAL A 60 -13.24 -4.92 1.88
CA VAL A 60 -13.07 -4.96 3.34
C VAL A 60 -11.68 -5.47 3.66
N VAL A 61 -10.90 -4.68 4.39
CA VAL A 61 -9.64 -5.10 4.98
C VAL A 61 -9.93 -5.93 6.23
N LYS A 62 -9.57 -7.21 6.19
CA LYS A 62 -9.73 -8.17 7.30
C LYS A 62 -8.57 -7.98 8.28
N THR A 63 -8.81 -7.23 9.36
CA THR A 63 -7.79 -6.87 10.36
C THR A 63 -7.07 -8.09 10.92
N ASP A 64 -7.80 -9.15 11.26
CA ASP A 64 -7.21 -10.35 11.88
C ASP A 64 -6.31 -11.10 10.90
N ALA A 65 -6.73 -11.22 9.64
CA ALA A 65 -5.94 -11.86 8.59
C ALA A 65 -4.69 -11.03 8.26
N LEU A 66 -4.82 -9.69 8.24
CA LEU A 66 -3.68 -8.81 8.06
C LEU A 66 -2.70 -8.93 9.22
N GLU A 67 -3.18 -8.87 10.46
CA GLU A 67 -2.36 -9.01 11.66
C GLU A 67 -1.61 -10.34 11.69
N GLN A 68 -2.29 -11.45 11.35
CA GLN A 68 -1.67 -12.76 11.21
C GLN A 68 -0.58 -12.75 10.14
N ALA A 69 -0.88 -12.24 8.93
CA ALA A 69 0.08 -12.18 7.84
C ALA A 69 1.32 -11.37 8.22
N LEU A 70 1.13 -10.18 8.80
CA LEU A 70 2.23 -9.32 9.24
C LEU A 70 3.06 -9.93 10.37
N SER A 71 2.43 -10.74 11.24
CA SER A 71 3.13 -11.42 12.33
C SER A 71 3.96 -12.59 11.82
N ILE A 72 3.42 -13.41 10.91
CA ILE A 72 4.09 -14.59 10.35
C ILE A 72 5.28 -14.19 9.49
N HIS A 73 5.15 -13.13 8.70
CA HIS A 73 6.16 -12.70 7.72
C HIS A 73 6.94 -11.46 8.18
N ALA A 74 7.01 -11.21 9.48
CA ALA A 74 7.64 -10.01 10.04
C ALA A 74 9.13 -9.88 9.67
N ASP A 75 9.82 -11.01 9.51
CA ASP A 75 11.23 -11.14 9.11
C ASP A 75 11.45 -11.02 7.60
N GLU A 76 10.40 -11.25 6.80
CA GLU A 76 10.42 -11.09 5.35
C GLU A 76 10.16 -9.63 4.93
N LEU A 77 9.54 -8.81 5.79
CA LEU A 77 9.26 -7.40 5.52
C LEU A 77 10.53 -6.54 5.56
N LEU A 78 10.83 -5.91 4.44
CA LEU A 78 11.97 -5.00 4.30
C LEU A 78 11.56 -3.54 4.49
N SER A 79 10.29 -3.21 4.25
CA SER A 79 9.72 -1.87 4.42
C SER A 79 8.62 -1.84 5.48
N PRO A 80 8.21 -0.63 5.92
CA PRO A 80 6.87 -0.45 6.49
C PRO A 80 5.80 -0.95 5.53
N VAL A 81 4.63 -1.24 6.08
CA VAL A 81 3.43 -1.58 5.30
C VAL A 81 2.63 -0.30 5.11
N TYR A 82 2.33 0.05 3.87
CA TYR A 82 1.60 1.25 3.52
C TYR A 82 0.18 0.87 3.07
N LEU A 83 -0.83 1.38 3.78
CA LEU A 83 -2.23 1.25 3.41
C LEU A 83 -2.68 2.59 2.81
N GLY A 84 -2.73 2.65 1.48
CA GLY A 84 -3.30 3.79 0.78
C GLY A 84 -4.81 3.72 0.83
N TRP A 85 -5.47 4.71 1.43
CA TRP A 85 -6.93 4.75 1.56
C TRP A 85 -7.45 6.18 1.34
N VAL A 86 -8.24 6.37 0.27
CA VAL A 86 -8.89 7.65 -0.02
C VAL A 86 -9.94 7.98 1.05
N LYS A 87 -9.91 9.21 1.58
CA LYS A 87 -10.98 9.71 2.46
C LYS A 87 -12.26 9.90 1.65
N GLY A 88 -13.41 9.50 2.19
CA GLY A 88 -14.69 9.48 1.46
C GLY A 88 -15.00 8.15 0.80
N TYR A 89 -14.09 7.17 0.86
CA TYR A 89 -14.31 5.81 0.35
C TYR A 89 -14.33 4.82 1.51
N GLN A 90 -15.47 4.20 1.79
CA GLN A 90 -15.62 3.22 2.87
C GLN A 90 -15.16 3.78 4.24
N ASP A 91 -15.51 5.03 4.57
CA ASP A 91 -15.01 5.72 5.78
C ASP A 91 -15.34 5.00 7.09
N GLU A 92 -16.48 4.31 7.16
CA GLU A 92 -16.82 3.48 8.32
C GLU A 92 -15.83 2.31 8.50
N GLN A 93 -15.47 1.66 7.39
CA GLN A 93 -14.46 0.61 7.39
C GLN A 93 -13.12 1.21 7.81
N ARG A 94 -12.69 2.29 7.14
CA ARG A 94 -11.43 2.98 7.45
C ARG A 94 -11.32 3.33 8.93
N ALA A 95 -12.37 3.91 9.52
CA ALA A 95 -12.39 4.25 10.94
C ALA A 95 -12.30 3.00 11.84
N ALA A 96 -12.96 1.90 11.46
CA ALA A 96 -12.83 0.62 12.16
C ALA A 96 -11.39 0.07 12.08
N PHE A 97 -10.73 0.17 10.91
CA PHE A 97 -9.35 -0.20 10.73
C PHE A 97 -8.40 0.68 11.56
N GLU A 98 -8.58 2.00 11.54
CA GLU A 98 -7.79 2.95 12.35
C GLU A 98 -7.91 2.63 13.85
N LYS A 99 -9.11 2.28 14.33
CA LYS A 99 -9.34 1.83 15.70
C LYS A 99 -8.62 0.51 16.00
N ALA A 100 -8.67 -0.47 15.10
CA ALA A 100 -7.96 -1.73 15.25
C ALA A 100 -6.43 -1.53 15.26
N ALA A 101 -5.92 -0.66 14.39
CA ALA A 101 -4.51 -0.29 14.34
C ALA A 101 -4.04 0.41 15.63
N ALA A 102 -4.88 1.23 16.25
CA ALA A 102 -4.57 1.83 17.54
C ALA A 102 -4.54 0.81 18.70
N ALA A 103 -5.25 -0.32 18.56
CA ALA A 103 -5.36 -1.35 19.58
C ALA A 103 -4.36 -2.51 19.42
N SER A 104 -3.79 -2.71 18.22
CA SER A 104 -2.83 -3.78 17.92
C SER A 104 -1.43 -3.21 17.66
N PRO A 105 -0.38 -3.66 18.37
CA PRO A 105 1.00 -3.27 18.09
C PRO A 105 1.50 -3.68 16.70
N VAL A 106 0.90 -4.70 16.09
CA VAL A 106 1.25 -5.17 14.75
C VAL A 106 0.61 -4.28 13.70
N LEU A 107 -0.71 -4.07 13.80
CA LEU A 107 -1.44 -3.20 12.87
C LEU A 107 -1.04 -1.73 13.03
N GLY A 108 -0.64 -1.30 14.22
CA GLY A 108 -0.14 0.06 14.49
C GLY A 108 1.15 0.41 13.74
N ARG A 109 1.83 -0.58 13.13
CA ARG A 109 2.98 -0.35 12.24
C ARG A 109 2.57 -0.03 10.79
N VAL A 110 1.30 -0.23 10.45
CA VAL A 110 0.76 0.07 9.12
C VAL A 110 0.59 1.58 8.98
N GLN A 111 1.18 2.16 7.94
CA GLN A 111 1.07 3.58 7.64
C GLN A 111 -0.16 3.83 6.76
N ILE A 112 -1.17 4.46 7.34
CA ILE A 112 -2.42 4.80 6.64
C ILE A 112 -2.25 6.16 5.97
N LEU A 113 -2.24 6.17 4.63
CA LEU A 113 -1.92 7.33 3.80
C LEU A 113 -2.95 7.49 2.68
N HIS A 114 -2.90 8.58 1.91
CA HIS A 114 -3.55 8.58 0.60
C HIS A 114 -2.82 7.61 -0.35
N PRO A 115 -3.49 6.91 -1.30
CA PRO A 115 -2.81 6.01 -2.24
C PRO A 115 -1.62 6.64 -2.96
N ARG A 116 -1.77 7.89 -3.42
CA ARG A 116 -0.69 8.69 -4.01
C ARG A 116 0.54 8.83 -3.09
N GLU A 117 0.30 9.11 -1.82
CA GLU A 117 1.36 9.25 -0.81
C GLU A 117 2.01 7.90 -0.50
N ALA A 118 1.23 6.81 -0.48
CA ALA A 118 1.75 5.47 -0.28
C ALA A 118 2.72 5.05 -1.42
N PHE A 119 2.34 5.30 -2.68
CA PHE A 119 3.23 5.07 -3.83
C PHE A 119 4.48 5.94 -3.77
N ALA A 120 4.34 7.23 -3.44
CA ALA A 120 5.46 8.15 -3.27
C ALA A 120 6.42 7.72 -2.14
N ALA A 121 5.90 7.21 -1.02
CA ALA A 121 6.69 6.74 0.10
C ALA A 121 7.53 5.51 -0.28
N VAL A 122 6.94 4.55 -1.02
CA VAL A 122 7.68 3.39 -1.55
C VAL A 122 8.77 3.84 -2.52
N ALA A 123 8.46 4.76 -3.45
CA ALA A 123 9.44 5.28 -4.40
C ALA A 123 10.62 5.97 -3.70
N ALA A 124 10.33 6.83 -2.72
CA ALA A 124 11.35 7.49 -1.90
C ALA A 124 12.21 6.46 -1.14
N GLY A 125 11.57 5.43 -0.58
CA GLY A 125 12.25 4.34 0.09
C GLY A 125 13.21 3.58 -0.83
N LEU A 126 12.81 3.28 -2.08
CA LEU A 126 13.64 2.62 -3.08
C LEU A 126 14.87 3.44 -3.51
N ARG A 127 14.79 4.78 -3.44
CA ARG A 127 15.91 5.68 -3.76
C ARG A 127 16.85 5.90 -2.59
N ASN A 128 16.42 5.61 -1.37
CA ASN A 128 17.22 5.83 -0.17
C ASN A 128 18.38 4.81 -0.10
N PRO A 129 19.65 5.24 -0.12
CA PRO A 129 20.79 4.33 0.01
C PRO A 129 20.76 3.50 1.30
N ALA A 130 20.13 3.99 2.37
CA ALA A 130 19.95 3.24 3.62
C ALA A 130 19.05 2.00 3.46
N HIS A 131 18.23 1.93 2.41
CA HIS A 131 17.33 0.83 2.10
C HIS A 131 17.85 -0.03 0.94
N ALA A 132 19.17 -0.08 0.71
CA ALA A 132 19.77 -0.86 -0.38
C ALA A 132 19.35 -2.35 -0.36
N ASN A 133 19.03 -2.89 0.81
CA ASN A 133 18.53 -4.25 1.02
C ASN A 133 17.12 -4.50 0.44
N TRP A 134 16.35 -3.47 0.08
CA TRP A 134 15.02 -3.63 -0.56
C TRP A 134 15.11 -4.27 -1.94
N LEU A 135 16.30 -4.27 -2.56
CA LEU A 135 16.54 -4.70 -3.93
C LEU A 135 17.61 -5.79 -4.05
N SER A 136 18.14 -6.25 -2.91
CA SER A 136 19.18 -7.27 -2.81
C SER A 136 18.64 -8.67 -3.05
#